data_AF-A0A6B1I8Q9-F1
#
_entry.id   AF-A0A6B1I8Q9-F1
#
_cell.length_a   1.000
_cell.length_b   1.000
_cell.length_c   1.000
_cell.angle_alpha   90.00
_cell.angle_beta   90.00
_cell.angle_gamma   90.00
#
_symmetry.space_group_name_H-M   'P 1'
#
loop_
_entity.id
_entity.type
_entity.pdbx_description
1 polymer ?
#
loop_
_entity_poly.entity_id
_entity_poly.type
_entity_poly.pdbx_seq_one_letter_code
_entity_poly.pdbx_strand_id
1 'polypeptide(L)'
;MSEPNYAANIIVTLASLPEFLRKPMLSARVSEFPRLPKNEQVDVIHHALDASPTIPFDKFSTLLQTWLEVVSEQEAEDRRVLLEAYASEILSNPDKLVQLHMDGIVDVFLGLEPNRQNTIITTLRMILSDMDDNDKSKLIALTPESIKQILDI
;
A
#
# COMPACT_ATOMS: atom_id res chain seq x y z
N MET A 1 7.76 -0.12 28.10
CA MET A 1 6.32 0.07 27.84
C MET A 1 6.21 0.33 26.36
N SER A 2 5.60 -0.56 25.60
CA SER A 2 5.43 -0.38 24.15
C SER A 2 4.56 0.86 23.91
N GLU A 3 4.99 1.76 23.05
CA GLU A 3 4.16 2.89 22.63
C GLU A 3 2.82 2.36 22.06
N PRO A 4 1.69 3.03 22.32
CA PRO A 4 0.43 2.63 21.71
C PRO A 4 0.58 2.61 20.19
N ASN A 5 0.26 1.49 19.54
CA ASN A 5 0.25 1.43 18.09
C ASN A 5 -0.97 2.21 17.56
N TYR A 6 -0.84 3.53 17.49
CA TYR A 6 -1.91 4.43 17.06
C TYR A 6 -2.37 4.13 15.63
N ALA A 7 -1.44 3.76 14.75
CA ALA A 7 -1.76 3.36 13.38
C ALA A 7 -2.63 2.09 13.34
N ALA A 8 -2.31 1.08 14.16
CA ALA A 8 -3.14 -0.12 14.27
C ALA A 8 -4.56 0.20 14.75
N ASN A 9 -4.71 1.07 15.76
CA ASN A 9 -6.01 1.50 16.26
C ASN A 9 -6.83 2.27 15.21
N ILE A 10 -6.16 3.14 14.43
CA ILE A 10 -6.78 3.86 13.31
C ILE A 10 -7.26 2.87 12.24
N ILE A 11 -6.41 1.93 11.82
CA ILE A 11 -6.74 0.92 10.82
C ILE A 11 -7.93 0.07 11.27
N VAL A 12 -7.92 -0.43 12.52
CA VAL A 12 -9.02 -1.25 13.07
C VAL A 12 -10.33 -0.46 13.12
N THR A 13 -10.26 0.82 13.49
CA THR A 13 -11.42 1.70 13.54
C THR A 13 -11.98 1.91 12.13
N LEU A 14 -11.13 2.29 11.17
CA LEU A 14 -11.54 2.49 9.78
C LEU A 14 -12.10 1.20 9.16
N ALA A 15 -11.47 0.05 9.39
CA ALA A 15 -11.93 -1.24 8.90
C ALA A 15 -13.33 -1.63 9.42
N SER A 16 -13.68 -1.16 10.62
CA SER A 16 -14.97 -1.44 11.26
C SER A 16 -16.07 -0.45 10.85
N LEU A 17 -15.74 0.62 10.15
CA LEU A 17 -16.73 1.54 9.60
C LEU A 17 -17.47 0.92 8.42
N PRO A 18 -18.77 1.24 8.25
CA PRO A 18 -19.49 0.99 7.01
C PRO A 18 -18.77 1.60 5.81
N GLU A 19 -18.87 0.95 4.65
CA GLU A 19 -18.17 1.35 3.43
C GLU A 19 -18.42 2.81 3.04
N PHE A 20 -19.67 3.27 3.15
CA PHE A 20 -20.07 4.65 2.81
C PHE A 20 -19.39 5.72 3.68
N LEU A 21 -18.84 5.36 4.84
CA LEU A 21 -18.00 6.25 5.68
C LEU A 21 -16.51 5.97 5.43
N ARG A 22 -16.13 4.71 5.35
CA ARG A 22 -14.74 4.29 5.19
C ARG A 22 -14.12 4.85 3.90
N LYS A 23 -14.83 4.72 2.78
CA LYS A 23 -14.34 5.15 1.46
C LYS A 23 -14.05 6.65 1.37
N PRO A 24 -14.97 7.58 1.73
CA PRO A 24 -14.66 9.00 1.70
C PRO A 24 -13.56 9.41 2.69
N MET A 25 -13.47 8.78 3.87
CA MET A 25 -12.38 9.05 4.82
C MET A 25 -11.01 8.63 4.28
N LEU A 26 -10.92 7.44 3.67
CA LEU A 26 -9.68 6.99 3.02
C LEU A 26 -9.34 7.86 1.82
N SER A 27 -10.33 8.24 1.01
CA SER A 27 -10.13 9.11 -0.15
C SER A 27 -9.53 10.46 0.24
N ALA A 28 -10.07 11.11 1.28
CA ALA A 28 -9.49 12.35 1.81
C ALA A 28 -8.01 12.18 2.20
N ARG A 29 -7.66 11.10 2.91
CA ARG A 29 -6.28 10.84 3.35
C ARG A 29 -5.33 10.53 2.19
N VAL A 30 -5.76 9.70 1.25
CA VAL A 30 -4.99 9.34 0.07
C VAL A 30 -4.75 10.58 -0.80
N SER A 31 -5.76 11.43 -0.98
CA SER A 31 -5.60 12.68 -1.73
C SER A 31 -4.71 13.70 -0.99
N GLU A 32 -4.74 13.76 0.34
CA GLU A 32 -3.86 14.64 1.13
C GLU A 32 -2.40 14.21 1.09
N PHE A 33 -2.12 12.91 0.99
CA PHE A 33 -0.78 12.34 1.16
C PHE A 33 0.32 12.99 0.29
N PRO A 34 0.13 13.21 -1.03
CA PRO A 34 1.18 13.82 -1.86
C PRO A 34 1.55 15.25 -1.45
N ARG A 35 0.67 15.93 -0.71
CA ARG A 35 0.83 17.31 -0.25
C ARG A 35 1.56 17.39 1.10
N LEU A 36 1.77 16.27 1.77
CA LEU A 36 2.51 16.21 3.04
C LEU A 36 4.01 16.45 2.82
N PRO A 37 4.73 17.03 3.79
CA PRO A 37 6.19 17.02 3.81
C PRO A 37 6.76 15.61 3.67
N LYS A 38 7.94 15.47 3.05
CA LYS A 38 8.52 14.15 2.74
C LYS A 38 8.79 13.30 3.99
N ASN A 39 9.22 13.91 5.10
CA ASN A 39 9.39 13.21 6.37
C ASN A 39 8.05 12.68 6.89
N GLU A 40 6.97 13.45 6.78
CA GLU A 40 5.64 13.00 7.20
C GLU A 40 5.10 11.89 6.29
N GLN A 41 5.37 11.95 4.97
CA GLN A 41 5.05 10.85 4.05
C GLN A 41 5.73 9.55 4.51
N VAL A 42 7.03 9.61 4.82
CA VAL A 42 7.78 8.46 5.33
C VAL A 42 7.18 7.94 6.63
N ASP A 43 6.90 8.81 7.61
CA ASP A 43 6.31 8.41 8.89
C ASP A 43 4.95 7.73 8.71
N VAL A 44 4.10 8.24 7.82
CA VAL A 44 2.79 7.64 7.54
C VAL A 44 2.93 6.23 6.98
N ILE A 45 3.78 6.03 5.97
CA ILE A 45 4.00 4.71 5.37
C ILE A 45 4.67 3.76 6.37
N HIS A 46 5.64 4.27 7.11
CA HIS A 46 6.37 3.53 8.12
C HIS A 46 5.41 2.92 9.15
N HIS A 47 4.57 3.75 9.76
CA HIS A 47 3.61 3.32 10.76
C HIS A 47 2.50 2.43 10.18
N ALA A 48 2.08 2.65 8.92
CA ALA A 48 1.09 1.80 8.27
C ALA A 48 1.63 0.38 8.07
N LEU A 49 2.87 0.24 7.59
CA LEU A 49 3.51 -1.05 7.41
C LEU A 49 3.79 -1.75 8.74
N ASP A 50 4.19 -1.03 9.79
CA ASP A 50 4.43 -1.61 11.12
C ASP A 50 3.14 -2.07 11.81
N ALA A 51 2.03 -1.36 11.56
CA ALA A 51 0.73 -1.72 12.10
C ALA A 51 0.13 -2.94 11.40
N SER A 52 0.34 -3.09 10.09
CA SER A 52 -0.36 -4.06 9.25
C SER A 52 -0.28 -5.52 9.76
N PRO A 53 0.89 -6.06 10.18
CA PRO A 53 1.00 -7.41 10.72
C PRO A 53 0.30 -7.64 12.07
N THR A 54 0.02 -6.56 12.81
CA THR A 54 -0.55 -6.64 14.16
C THR A 54 -2.07 -6.73 14.18
N ILE A 55 -2.70 -6.64 13.01
CA ILE A 55 -4.14 -6.46 12.86
C ILE A 55 -4.77 -7.78 12.39
N PRO A 56 -5.95 -8.16 12.93
CA PRO A 56 -6.68 -9.31 12.42
C PRO A 56 -6.88 -9.23 10.91
N PHE A 57 -6.55 -10.31 10.20
CA PHE A 57 -6.48 -10.29 8.74
C PHE A 57 -7.82 -9.93 8.08
N ASP A 58 -8.96 -10.31 8.66
CA ASP A 58 -10.30 -9.94 8.18
C ASP A 58 -10.53 -8.42 8.17
N LYS A 59 -9.99 -7.72 9.19
CA LYS A 59 -10.04 -6.25 9.28
C LYS A 59 -9.05 -5.61 8.32
N PHE A 60 -7.84 -6.14 8.26
CA PHE A 60 -6.81 -5.67 7.34
C PHE A 60 -7.26 -5.79 5.88
N SER A 61 -7.75 -6.96 5.45
CA SER A 61 -8.21 -7.19 4.08
C SER A 61 -9.38 -6.29 3.70
N THR A 62 -10.34 -6.10 4.61
CA THR A 62 -11.46 -5.17 4.42
C THR A 62 -11.00 -3.73 4.18
N LEU A 63 -10.02 -3.25 4.97
CA LEU A 63 -9.48 -1.90 4.77
C LEU A 63 -8.63 -1.82 3.50
N LEU A 64 -7.76 -2.80 3.27
CA LEU A 64 -6.88 -2.87 2.12
C LEU A 64 -7.67 -2.84 0.81
N GLN A 65 -8.78 -3.58 0.72
CA GLN A 65 -9.65 -3.56 -0.45
C GLN A 65 -10.14 -2.13 -0.74
N THR A 66 -10.74 -1.47 0.25
CA THR A 66 -11.22 -0.08 0.07
C THR A 66 -10.08 0.88 -0.22
N TRP A 67 -8.90 0.68 0.37
CA TRP A 67 -7.73 1.48 0.10
C TRP A 67 -7.26 1.33 -1.35
N LEU A 68 -7.13 0.10 -1.88
CA LEU A 68 -6.74 -0.14 -3.27
C LEU A 68 -7.76 0.44 -4.26
N GLU A 69 -9.06 0.34 -3.96
CA GLU A 69 -10.09 0.99 -4.77
C GLU A 69 -9.90 2.51 -4.81
N VAL A 70 -9.71 3.14 -3.65
CA VAL A 70 -9.49 4.58 -3.55
C VAL A 70 -8.20 5.00 -4.27
N VAL A 71 -7.13 4.24 -4.12
CA VAL A 71 -5.84 4.48 -4.79
C VAL A 71 -6.00 4.41 -6.30
N SER A 72 -6.76 3.43 -6.81
CA SER A 72 -7.05 3.33 -8.25
C SER A 72 -7.89 4.48 -8.80
N GLU A 73 -8.63 5.20 -7.95
CA GLU A 73 -9.46 6.37 -8.31
C GLU A 73 -8.69 7.70 -8.28
N GLN A 74 -7.47 7.72 -7.72
CA GLN A 74 -6.68 8.95 -7.67
C GLN A 74 -6.15 9.36 -9.05
N GLU A 75 -5.79 10.64 -9.17
CA GLU A 75 -5.01 11.15 -10.28
C GLU A 75 -3.68 10.39 -10.42
N ALA A 76 -3.20 10.26 -11.66
CA ALA A 76 -2.05 9.39 -11.95
C ALA A 76 -0.79 9.76 -11.15
N GLU A 77 -0.52 11.06 -11.02
CA GLU A 77 0.65 11.56 -10.28
C GLU A 77 0.51 11.34 -8.77
N ASP A 78 -0.66 11.65 -8.20
CA ASP A 78 -0.93 11.45 -6.76
C ASP A 78 -0.83 9.96 -6.39
N ARG A 79 -1.37 9.07 -7.26
CA ARG A 79 -1.24 7.62 -7.11
C ARG A 79 0.21 7.17 -7.17
N ARG A 80 0.98 7.72 -8.11
CA ARG A 80 2.41 7.38 -8.27
C ARG A 80 3.19 7.76 -7.02
N VAL A 81 3.04 9.00 -6.53
CA VAL A 81 3.73 9.47 -5.31
C VAL A 81 3.48 8.55 -4.11
N LEU A 82 2.23 8.11 -3.94
CA LEU A 82 1.86 7.21 -2.85
C LEU A 82 2.52 5.82 -2.99
N LEU A 83 2.45 5.21 -4.17
CA LEU A 83 3.02 3.88 -4.41
C LEU A 83 4.56 3.90 -4.38
N GLU A 84 5.19 4.98 -4.84
CA GLU A 84 6.64 5.18 -4.73
C GLU A 84 7.10 5.28 -3.28
N ALA A 85 6.31 5.92 -2.41
CA ALA A 85 6.62 6.00 -0.99
C ALA A 85 6.63 4.61 -0.32
N TYR A 86 5.69 3.73 -0.68
CA TYR A 86 5.71 2.33 -0.25
C TYR A 86 6.94 1.58 -0.77
N ALA A 87 7.26 1.71 -2.06
CA ALA A 87 8.42 1.05 -2.64
C ALA A 87 9.73 1.50 -1.98
N SER A 88 9.86 2.79 -1.72
CA SER A 88 11.03 3.39 -1.05
C SER A 88 11.18 2.90 0.39
N GLU A 89 10.07 2.80 1.13
CA GLU A 89 10.08 2.30 2.50
C GLU A 89 10.43 0.80 2.56
N ILE A 90 9.94 -0.01 1.61
CA ILE A 90 10.29 -1.44 1.50
C ILE A 90 11.77 -1.62 1.16
N LEU A 91 12.31 -0.81 0.25
CA LEU A 91 13.73 -0.83 -0.09
C LEU A 91 14.62 -0.47 1.12
N SER A 92 14.17 0.49 1.93
CA SER A 92 14.88 0.95 3.11
C SER A 92 14.75 -0.01 4.29
N ASN A 93 13.59 -0.68 4.41
CA ASN A 93 13.24 -1.58 5.51
C ASN A 93 12.63 -2.90 4.97
N PRO A 94 13.43 -3.78 4.32
CA PRO A 94 12.91 -5.00 3.68
C PRO A 94 12.17 -5.95 4.61
N ASP A 95 12.54 -5.98 5.90
CA ASP A 95 11.91 -6.81 6.93
C ASP A 95 10.41 -6.53 7.09
N LYS A 96 9.95 -5.32 6.71
CA LYS A 96 8.53 -4.98 6.73
C LYS A 96 7.72 -5.86 5.80
N LEU A 97 8.26 -6.20 4.63
CA LEU A 97 7.57 -7.04 3.66
C LEU A 97 7.49 -8.50 4.13
N VAL A 98 8.50 -8.99 4.84
CA VAL A 98 8.53 -10.35 5.41
C VAL A 98 7.42 -10.56 6.44
N GLN A 99 7.04 -9.52 7.18
CA GLN A 99 5.99 -9.59 8.20
C GLN A 99 4.57 -9.52 7.62
N LEU A 100 4.43 -9.18 6.34
CA LEU A 100 3.12 -9.06 5.69
C LEU A 100 2.62 -10.41 5.19
N HIS A 101 1.31 -10.60 5.27
CA HIS A 101 0.61 -11.76 4.69
C HIS A 101 0.47 -11.55 3.18
N MET A 102 1.56 -11.73 2.42
CA MET A 102 1.63 -11.38 1.01
C MET A 102 0.59 -12.11 0.14
N ASP A 103 0.35 -13.40 0.38
CA ASP A 103 -0.68 -14.15 -0.34
C ASP A 103 -2.07 -13.52 -0.15
N GLY A 104 -2.38 -13.12 1.08
CA GLY A 104 -3.63 -12.44 1.39
C GLY A 104 -3.75 -11.05 0.76
N ILE A 105 -2.64 -10.32 0.64
CA ILE A 105 -2.60 -9.03 -0.08
C ILE A 105 -2.88 -9.25 -1.58
N VAL A 106 -2.26 -10.26 -2.17
CA VAL A 106 -2.45 -10.63 -3.58
C VAL A 106 -3.89 -11.05 -3.83
N ASP A 107 -4.48 -11.87 -2.97
CA ASP A 107 -5.89 -12.29 -3.08
C ASP A 107 -6.84 -11.10 -3.05
N VAL A 108 -6.63 -10.14 -2.14
CA VAL A 108 -7.43 -8.91 -2.07
C VAL A 108 -7.28 -8.08 -3.34
N PHE A 109 -6.06 -7.96 -3.87
CA PHE A 109 -5.80 -7.24 -5.12
C PHE A 109 -6.48 -7.91 -6.32
N LEU A 110 -6.41 -9.23 -6.44
CA LEU A 110 -7.04 -10.00 -7.52
C LEU A 110 -8.57 -9.98 -7.44
N GLY A 111 -9.14 -9.69 -6.26
CA GLY A 111 -10.57 -9.48 -6.07
C GLY A 111 -11.11 -8.13 -6.57
N LEU A 112 -10.23 -7.19 -6.97
CA LEU A 112 -10.66 -5.89 -7.51
C LEU A 112 -11.21 -6.01 -8.93
N GLU A 113 -12.00 -5.03 -9.37
CA GLU A 113 -12.40 -4.92 -10.77
C GLU A 113 -11.18 -4.81 -11.71
N PRO A 114 -11.19 -5.46 -12.90
CA PRO A 114 -10.02 -5.51 -13.79
C PRO A 114 -9.45 -4.14 -14.17
N ASN A 115 -10.30 -3.12 -14.35
CA ASN A 115 -9.85 -1.77 -14.65
C ASN A 115 -9.03 -1.16 -13.50
N ARG A 116 -9.39 -1.45 -12.24
CA ARG A 116 -8.66 -0.96 -11.06
C ARG A 116 -7.31 -1.66 -10.93
N GLN A 117 -7.29 -2.98 -11.16
CA GLN A 117 -6.06 -3.75 -11.19
C GLN A 117 -5.08 -3.18 -12.24
N ASN A 118 -5.56 -2.99 -13.47
CA ASN A 118 -4.77 -2.43 -14.57
C ASN A 118 -4.21 -1.04 -14.26
N THR A 119 -5.00 -0.17 -13.63
CA THR A 119 -4.54 1.17 -13.22
C THR A 119 -3.38 1.10 -12.23
N ILE A 120 -3.46 0.22 -11.23
CA ILE A 120 -2.41 0.03 -10.22
C ILE A 120 -1.18 -0.62 -10.86
N ILE A 121 -1.34 -1.71 -11.62
CA ILE A 121 -0.25 -2.42 -12.32
C ILE A 121 0.52 -1.47 -13.23
N THR A 122 -0.19 -0.67 -14.02
CA THR A 122 0.44 0.32 -14.91
C THR A 122 1.31 1.29 -14.12
N THR A 123 0.83 1.72 -12.95
CA THR A 123 1.58 2.65 -12.09
C THR A 123 2.80 2.00 -11.47
N LEU A 124 2.68 0.78 -10.94
CA LEU A 124 3.82 0.01 -10.41
C LEU A 124 4.88 -0.26 -11.49
N ARG A 125 4.45 -0.58 -12.73
CA ARG A 125 5.36 -0.76 -13.86
C ARG A 125 6.10 0.51 -14.24
N MET A 126 5.42 1.66 -14.24
CA MET A 126 6.07 2.96 -14.46
C MET A 126 7.14 3.22 -13.39
N ILE A 127 6.78 3.03 -12.12
CA ILE A 127 7.72 3.17 -10.99
C ILE A 127 8.96 2.27 -11.17
N LEU A 128 8.77 0.99 -11.48
CA LEU A 128 9.86 0.05 -11.73
C LEU A 128 10.69 0.39 -12.97
N SER A 129 10.12 1.07 -13.95
CA SER A 129 10.82 1.49 -15.17
C SER A 129 11.68 2.72 -14.93
N ASP A 130 11.23 3.61 -14.03
CA ASP A 130 11.91 4.86 -13.71
C ASP A 130 12.95 4.73 -12.57
N MET A 131 12.95 3.60 -11.85
CA MET A 131 13.98 3.27 -10.84
C MET A 131 15.35 3.01 -11.46
N ASP A 132 16.42 3.32 -10.72
CA ASP A 132 17.77 2.91 -11.10
C ASP A 132 17.94 1.39 -11.01
N ASP A 133 18.89 0.85 -11.79
CA ASP A 133 19.10 -0.59 -11.93
C ASP A 133 19.35 -1.31 -10.61
N ASN A 134 20.02 -0.65 -9.65
CA ASN A 134 20.37 -1.25 -8.38
C ASN A 134 19.15 -1.37 -7.47
N ASP A 135 18.39 -0.30 -7.30
CA ASP A 135 17.18 -0.34 -6.47
C ASP A 135 16.05 -1.15 -7.12
N LYS A 136 15.92 -1.10 -8.45
CA LYS A 136 15.03 -1.99 -9.20
C LYS A 136 15.37 -3.47 -8.96
N SER A 137 16.63 -3.85 -9.08
CA SER A 137 17.08 -5.24 -8.89
C SER A 137 16.78 -5.72 -7.46
N LYS A 138 17.02 -4.87 -6.45
CA LYS A 138 16.68 -5.19 -5.06
C LYS A 138 15.19 -5.37 -4.85
N LEU A 139 14.37 -4.43 -5.34
CA LEU A 139 12.92 -4.50 -5.15
C LEU A 139 12.34 -5.76 -5.82
N ILE A 140 12.80 -6.11 -7.03
CA ILE A 140 12.42 -7.35 -7.71
C ILE A 140 12.83 -8.57 -6.88
N ALA A 141 14.04 -8.59 -6.31
CA ALA A 141 14.50 -9.70 -5.48
C ALA A 141 13.64 -9.88 -4.20
N LEU A 142 13.15 -8.79 -3.61
CA LEU A 142 12.26 -8.81 -2.45
C LEU A 142 10.80 -9.17 -2.80
N THR A 143 10.40 -8.96 -4.05
CA THR A 143 9.01 -9.13 -4.48
C THR A 143 8.65 -10.61 -4.60
N PRO A 144 7.53 -11.07 -3.98
CA PRO A 144 7.02 -12.43 -4.16
C PRO A 144 6.72 -12.78 -5.62
N GLU A 145 6.89 -14.05 -5.97
CA GLU A 145 6.72 -14.55 -7.35
C GLU A 145 5.32 -14.29 -7.91
N SER A 146 4.27 -14.38 -7.08
CA SER A 146 2.90 -14.07 -7.45
C SER A 146 2.73 -12.62 -7.95
N ILE A 147 3.42 -11.67 -7.30
CA ILE A 147 3.39 -10.26 -7.71
C ILE A 147 4.21 -10.05 -8.99
N LYS A 148 5.36 -10.73 -9.13
CA LYS A 148 6.14 -10.67 -10.37
C LYS A 148 5.34 -11.12 -11.58
N GLN A 149 4.58 -12.22 -11.45
CA GLN A 149 3.69 -12.71 -12.51
C GLN A 149 2.60 -11.69 -12.87
N ILE A 150 2.02 -11.01 -11.88
CA ILE A 150 1.02 -9.94 -12.11
C ILE A 150 1.66 -8.76 -12.84
N LEU A 151 2.90 -8.42 -12.51
CA LEU A 151 3.64 -7.31 -13.09
C LEU A 151 4.34 -7.67 -14.42
N ASP A 152 4.42 -8.95 -14.79
CA ASP A 152 5.14 -9.47 -15.96
C ASP A 152 6.63 -9.06 -15.95
N ILE A 153 7.32 -9.31 -14.83
CA ILE A 153 8.74 -8.97 -14.58
C ILE A 153 9.54 -10.14 -14.01
#